data_AF-A0A9D7X5H6-F1
#
_entry.id   AF-A0A9D7X5H6-F1
#
_cell.length_a   1.000
_cell.length_b   1.000
_cell.length_c   1.000
_cell.angle_alpha   90.00
_cell.angle_beta   90.00
_cell.angle_gamma   90.00
#
_symmetry.space_group_name_H-M   'P 1'
#
loop_
_entity.id
_entity.type
_entity.pdbx_description
1 polymer ?
#
loop_
_entity_poly.entity_id
_entity_poly.type
_entity_poly.pdbx_seq_one_letter_code
_entity_poly.pdbx_strand_id
1 'polypeptide(L)'
;MLPDYFEFSLPTKLVYGIGILDSIEDAVARFGTKKALLVTDEILLKAGPVDRVKAGFKKTNIKITAVFHQVPPNSTIQTVQDCAALGKKKKCDMIIAVGGGSVIDTAKVANLLIAKGGNVADHMGAYLLDVTDQLLPAIVIPTTAGTGSEVTKVAVIADPDNDVKLPFAEEQFLPQLAILDPEMTVSMPPRLTAYTGMDALVHAIEAYVDKEWSPASDALALHAIKLITDNILQACHKPDDLQARGAMQVGSFLAGVAFSHSMVGMVHGISHALGGVYHIPHGLANTLILPEVMAYNLESQIERYADVALAMGVSFPNIVSGSQSVIKTGALDLISRVVKKTDLEPLKNLVDSKTHKIRNFAIKKLENLGFVDGWIRRQAAIAGIEKVRILNRQLAFLTQMPLNLKDAGIDDDLAKLAQVADTAMEDGSMLYNPVEPDRDAVMNIVETVYRSKERPLEVTAEDLRPKAQKKAASGKMVNVFKDSDMVYDILVDFYQMLAKDPSIGPSLQKTNLCIQFRYANPEAIITIDTTGDTTQILKGQFNGDPEVTMSMDADFAHKFWHGKANLVTALTRRQVKAKGNVPKTLKLLPILKPAYDLYPNFLREKGLEALILK
;
A
#
# COMPACT_ATOMS: atom_id res chain seq x y z
N MET A 1 5.82 10.41 23.60
CA MET A 1 5.00 9.77 24.65
C MET A 1 4.36 8.52 24.07
N LEU A 2 3.96 7.56 24.89
CA LEU A 2 3.17 6.39 24.47
C LEU A 2 1.78 6.51 25.12
N PRO A 3 0.70 5.99 24.53
CA PRO A 3 -0.60 5.92 25.21
C PRO A 3 -0.52 4.94 26.39
N ASP A 4 -1.42 5.09 27.36
CA ASP A 4 -1.46 4.22 28.55
C ASP A 4 -1.71 2.74 28.20
N TYR A 5 -2.45 2.50 27.12
CA TYR A 5 -2.67 1.18 26.55
C TYR A 5 -2.83 1.30 25.04
N PHE A 6 -2.29 0.34 24.29
CA PHE A 6 -2.67 0.09 22.91
C PHE A 6 -2.51 -1.39 22.59
N GLU A 7 -3.37 -1.89 21.71
CA GLU A 7 -3.26 -3.23 21.14
C GLU A 7 -3.15 -3.12 19.63
N PHE A 8 -2.27 -3.93 19.04
CA PHE A 8 -2.06 -3.96 17.61
C PHE A 8 -1.98 -5.39 17.11
N SER A 9 -2.86 -5.76 16.18
CA SER A 9 -2.87 -7.07 15.57
C SER A 9 -3.18 -6.98 14.07
N LEU A 10 -2.42 -7.73 13.27
CA LEU A 10 -2.69 -7.89 11.85
C LEU A 10 -2.75 -9.38 11.52
N PRO A 11 -3.88 -10.05 11.80
CA PRO A 11 -4.03 -11.50 11.55
C PRO A 11 -4.03 -11.83 10.06
N THR A 12 -4.39 -10.86 9.21
CA THR A 12 -4.37 -11.02 7.75
C THR A 12 -2.96 -11.17 7.24
N LYS A 13 -2.67 -12.30 6.57
CA LYS A 13 -1.45 -12.44 5.79
C LYS A 13 -1.58 -11.59 4.53
N LEU A 14 -0.63 -10.69 4.30
CA LEU A 14 -0.54 -9.92 3.06
C LEU A 14 0.46 -10.56 2.09
N VAL A 15 0.11 -10.59 0.80
CA VAL A 15 1.02 -10.96 -0.29
C VAL A 15 0.96 -9.86 -1.34
N TYR A 16 2.10 -9.25 -1.64
CA TYR A 16 2.22 -8.22 -2.69
C TYR A 16 3.14 -8.69 -3.80
N GLY A 17 2.76 -8.44 -5.05
CA GLY A 17 3.63 -8.62 -6.20
C GLY A 17 2.94 -8.30 -7.51
N ILE A 18 3.70 -7.77 -8.45
CA ILE A 18 3.20 -7.45 -9.79
C ILE A 18 3.04 -8.75 -10.59
N GLY A 19 1.81 -9.09 -10.96
CA GLY A 19 1.47 -10.34 -11.64
C GLY A 19 1.55 -11.56 -10.73
N ILE A 20 1.49 -11.36 -9.40
CA ILE A 20 1.60 -12.45 -8.43
C ILE A 20 0.47 -13.47 -8.55
N LEU A 21 -0.67 -13.07 -9.12
CA LEU A 21 -1.80 -13.96 -9.40
C LEU A 21 -1.44 -15.15 -10.29
N ASP A 22 -0.38 -15.05 -11.09
CA ASP A 22 0.07 -16.13 -11.98
C ASP A 22 0.81 -17.26 -11.23
N SER A 23 1.23 -16.98 -9.97
CA SER A 23 2.03 -17.85 -9.11
C SER A 23 1.59 -17.82 -7.62
N ILE A 24 0.30 -18.07 -7.35
CA ILE A 24 -0.30 -18.00 -6.00
C ILE A 24 -0.30 -19.33 -5.23
N GLU A 25 0.17 -20.42 -5.84
CA GLU A 25 0.06 -21.79 -5.32
C GLU A 25 0.63 -21.89 -3.91
N ASP A 26 1.84 -21.38 -3.70
CA ASP A 26 2.51 -21.35 -2.39
C ASP A 26 1.78 -20.44 -1.37
N ALA A 27 1.14 -19.36 -1.84
CA ALA A 27 0.41 -18.43 -0.97
C ALA A 27 -0.88 -19.04 -0.43
N VAL A 28 -1.56 -19.87 -1.24
CA VAL A 28 -2.87 -20.46 -0.92
C VAL A 28 -2.80 -21.93 -0.47
N ALA A 29 -1.64 -22.60 -0.58
CA ALA A 29 -1.48 -24.02 -0.24
C ALA A 29 -2.02 -24.40 1.15
N ARG A 30 -1.86 -23.53 2.15
CA ARG A 30 -2.32 -23.76 3.52
C ARG A 30 -3.84 -23.98 3.66
N PHE A 31 -4.64 -23.52 2.69
CA PHE A 31 -6.08 -23.67 2.73
C PHE A 31 -6.56 -25.07 2.30
N GLY A 32 -5.67 -25.87 1.69
CA GLY A 32 -6.00 -27.21 1.20
C GLY A 32 -7.03 -27.20 0.06
N THR A 33 -7.83 -28.26 -0.01
CA THR A 33 -8.91 -28.38 -1.00
C THR A 33 -10.14 -27.62 -0.54
N LYS A 34 -10.63 -26.68 -1.38
CA LYS A 34 -11.79 -25.83 -1.08
C LYS A 34 -12.72 -25.65 -2.27
N LYS A 35 -13.97 -25.31 -1.99
CA LYS A 35 -15.01 -24.87 -2.93
C LYS A 35 -15.32 -23.41 -2.65
N ALA A 36 -14.75 -22.53 -3.46
CA ALA A 36 -14.87 -21.10 -3.27
C ALA A 36 -16.14 -20.53 -3.92
N LEU A 37 -16.80 -19.62 -3.21
CA LEU A 37 -17.68 -18.61 -3.78
C LEU A 37 -16.83 -17.39 -4.16
N LEU A 38 -16.77 -17.05 -5.44
CA LEU A 38 -16.15 -15.82 -5.91
C LEU A 38 -17.19 -14.69 -5.89
N VAL A 39 -16.91 -13.60 -5.17
CA VAL A 39 -17.77 -12.41 -5.08
C VAL A 39 -17.09 -11.26 -5.83
N THR A 40 -17.82 -10.62 -6.73
CA THR A 40 -17.32 -9.51 -7.58
C THR A 40 -18.49 -8.66 -8.08
N ASP A 41 -18.20 -7.67 -8.93
CA ASP A 41 -19.19 -6.88 -9.63
C ASP A 41 -19.19 -7.16 -11.15
N GLU A 42 -20.22 -6.69 -11.84
CA GLU A 42 -20.42 -6.96 -13.26
C GLU A 42 -19.38 -6.24 -14.13
N ILE A 43 -18.87 -5.09 -13.68
CA ILE A 43 -17.88 -4.28 -14.40
C ILE A 43 -16.56 -5.04 -14.45
N LEU A 44 -16.09 -5.55 -13.30
CA LEU A 44 -14.86 -6.31 -13.18
C LEU A 44 -14.94 -7.66 -13.91
N LEU A 45 -16.11 -8.30 -13.90
CA LEU A 45 -16.33 -9.52 -14.67
C LEU A 45 -16.16 -9.28 -16.17
N LYS A 46 -16.66 -8.15 -16.68
CA LYS A 46 -16.52 -7.76 -18.10
C LYS A 46 -15.13 -7.21 -18.44
N ALA A 47 -14.47 -6.55 -17.50
CA ALA A 47 -13.19 -5.86 -17.73
C ALA A 47 -11.98 -6.81 -17.76
N GLY A 48 -12.12 -8.07 -17.30
CA GLY A 48 -11.07 -9.10 -17.36
C GLY A 48 -10.31 -9.43 -16.07
N PRO A 49 -10.21 -8.59 -15.02
CA PRO A 49 -9.50 -8.95 -13.78
C PRO A 49 -9.99 -10.26 -13.16
N VAL A 50 -11.30 -10.53 -13.19
CA VAL A 50 -11.88 -11.76 -12.64
C VAL A 50 -11.39 -13.00 -13.38
N ASP A 51 -11.17 -12.93 -14.69
CA ASP A 51 -10.68 -14.07 -15.47
C ASP A 51 -9.22 -14.38 -15.17
N ARG A 52 -8.42 -13.35 -14.87
CA ARG A 52 -7.06 -13.55 -14.35
C ARG A 52 -7.07 -14.30 -13.03
N VAL A 53 -7.95 -13.90 -12.11
CA VAL A 53 -8.10 -14.60 -10.82
C VAL A 53 -8.49 -16.05 -11.07
N LYS A 54 -9.52 -16.32 -11.88
CA LYS A 54 -9.89 -17.70 -12.23
C LYS A 54 -8.72 -18.49 -12.83
N ALA A 55 -7.91 -17.88 -13.69
CA ALA A 55 -6.74 -18.52 -14.29
C ALA A 55 -5.67 -18.89 -13.24
N GLY A 56 -5.35 -17.99 -12.31
CA GLY A 56 -4.43 -18.26 -11.21
C GLY A 56 -4.89 -19.42 -10.32
N PHE A 57 -6.19 -19.45 -9.99
CA PHE A 57 -6.75 -20.50 -9.13
C PHE A 57 -6.88 -21.88 -9.82
N LYS A 58 -6.87 -21.97 -11.15
CA LYS A 58 -6.89 -23.28 -11.88
C LYS A 58 -5.73 -24.20 -11.52
N LYS A 59 -4.59 -23.65 -11.09
CA LYS A 59 -3.38 -24.40 -10.70
C LYS A 59 -3.37 -24.80 -9.22
N THR A 60 -4.44 -24.53 -8.48
CA THR A 60 -4.53 -24.71 -7.03
C THR A 60 -5.57 -25.77 -6.67
N ASN A 61 -5.58 -26.23 -5.41
CA ASN A 61 -6.61 -27.13 -4.89
C ASN A 61 -7.93 -26.41 -4.54
N ILE A 62 -8.02 -25.08 -4.76
CA ILE A 62 -9.21 -24.28 -4.50
C ILE A 62 -10.01 -24.16 -5.79
N LYS A 63 -11.19 -24.78 -5.81
CA LYS A 63 -12.10 -24.75 -6.97
C LYS A 63 -13.14 -23.65 -6.80
N ILE A 64 -13.18 -22.70 -7.72
CA ILE A 64 -14.26 -21.70 -7.80
C ILE A 64 -15.52 -22.41 -8.32
N THR A 65 -16.50 -22.66 -7.43
CA THR A 65 -17.72 -23.44 -7.75
C THR A 65 -18.93 -22.55 -8.03
N ALA A 66 -18.88 -21.29 -7.60
CA ALA A 66 -19.93 -20.31 -7.78
C ALA A 66 -19.30 -18.92 -7.97
N VAL A 67 -19.96 -18.08 -8.77
CA VAL A 67 -19.59 -16.68 -8.96
C VAL A 67 -20.84 -15.84 -8.70
N PHE A 68 -20.76 -14.94 -7.72
CA PHE A 68 -21.72 -13.88 -7.51
C PHE A 68 -21.12 -12.58 -8.05
N HIS A 69 -21.75 -11.98 -9.05
CA HIS A 69 -21.23 -10.81 -9.77
C HIS A 69 -22.22 -9.63 -9.79
N GLN A 70 -23.28 -9.68 -9.00
CA GLN A 70 -24.37 -8.70 -8.99
C GLN A 70 -24.22 -7.71 -7.83
N VAL A 71 -22.99 -7.41 -7.42
CA VAL A 71 -22.74 -6.41 -6.37
C VAL A 71 -22.79 -5.01 -6.99
N PRO A 72 -23.73 -4.14 -6.56
CA PRO A 72 -23.77 -2.76 -7.01
C PRO A 72 -22.79 -1.88 -6.20
N PRO A 73 -22.46 -0.68 -6.68
CA PRO A 73 -21.91 0.37 -5.83
C PRO A 73 -22.86 0.62 -4.65
N ASN A 74 -22.32 0.71 -3.43
CA ASN A 74 -23.11 0.77 -2.18
C ASN A 74 -24.07 -0.44 -2.06
N SER A 75 -23.49 -1.63 -1.85
CA SER A 75 -24.22 -2.90 -1.77
C SER A 75 -25.37 -2.87 -0.78
N THR A 76 -26.44 -3.60 -1.09
CA THR A 76 -27.71 -3.59 -0.33
C THR A 76 -27.89 -4.86 0.50
N ILE A 77 -28.81 -4.81 1.48
CA ILE A 77 -29.25 -5.98 2.25
C ILE A 77 -29.62 -7.16 1.33
N GLN A 78 -30.42 -6.91 0.30
CA GLN A 78 -30.86 -7.95 -0.64
C GLN A 78 -29.67 -8.59 -1.37
N THR A 79 -28.71 -7.78 -1.82
CA THR A 79 -27.50 -8.26 -2.49
C THR A 79 -26.71 -9.22 -1.60
N VAL A 80 -26.56 -8.89 -0.32
CA VAL A 80 -25.88 -9.75 0.67
C VAL A 80 -26.63 -11.07 0.85
N GLN A 81 -27.95 -11.02 0.98
CA GLN A 81 -28.80 -12.21 1.14
C GLN A 81 -28.71 -13.13 -0.08
N ASP A 82 -28.75 -12.58 -1.29
CA ASP A 82 -28.64 -13.35 -2.54
C ASP A 82 -27.27 -14.00 -2.68
N CYS A 83 -26.20 -13.27 -2.33
CA CYS A 83 -24.84 -13.78 -2.30
C CYS A 83 -24.69 -14.95 -1.32
N ALA A 84 -25.19 -14.79 -0.09
CA ALA A 84 -25.17 -15.83 0.94
C ALA A 84 -26.01 -17.06 0.53
N ALA A 85 -27.19 -16.85 -0.05
CA ALA A 85 -28.07 -17.91 -0.55
C ALA A 85 -27.39 -18.74 -1.65
N LEU A 86 -26.68 -18.08 -2.58
CA LEU A 86 -25.90 -18.76 -3.62
C LEU A 86 -24.76 -19.60 -2.99
N GLY A 87 -24.02 -19.03 -2.04
CA GLY A 87 -22.95 -19.73 -1.32
C GLY A 87 -23.44 -21.00 -0.61
N LYS A 88 -24.56 -20.90 0.13
CA LYS A 88 -25.20 -22.05 0.79
C LYS A 88 -25.68 -23.09 -0.23
N LYS A 89 -26.39 -22.67 -1.27
CA LYS A 89 -26.90 -23.56 -2.35
C LYS A 89 -25.80 -24.34 -3.04
N LYS A 90 -24.64 -23.72 -3.24
CA LYS A 90 -23.48 -24.32 -3.91
C LYS A 90 -22.52 -25.03 -2.96
N LYS A 91 -22.82 -25.04 -1.65
CA LYS A 91 -22.02 -25.66 -0.59
C LYS A 91 -20.57 -25.18 -0.63
N CYS A 92 -20.39 -23.86 -0.76
CA CYS A 92 -19.08 -23.22 -0.71
C CYS A 92 -18.55 -23.24 0.73
N ASP A 93 -17.26 -23.48 0.89
CA ASP A 93 -16.55 -23.55 2.19
C ASP A 93 -15.37 -22.56 2.27
N MET A 94 -15.36 -21.59 1.35
CA MET A 94 -14.40 -20.50 1.25
C MET A 94 -15.02 -19.33 0.45
N ILE A 95 -14.56 -18.12 0.74
CA ILE A 95 -14.88 -16.90 0.01
C ILE A 95 -13.63 -16.39 -0.73
N ILE A 96 -13.80 -15.96 -1.98
CA ILE A 96 -12.81 -15.18 -2.73
C ILE A 96 -13.48 -13.87 -3.15
N ALA A 97 -13.06 -12.74 -2.59
CA ALA A 97 -13.58 -11.43 -2.98
C ALA A 97 -12.62 -10.74 -3.95
N VAL A 98 -13.14 -10.28 -5.09
CA VAL A 98 -12.37 -9.56 -6.12
C VAL A 98 -13.11 -8.27 -6.46
N GLY A 99 -12.67 -7.15 -5.88
CA GLY A 99 -13.30 -5.86 -6.13
C GLY A 99 -12.84 -4.75 -5.20
N GLY A 100 -13.57 -3.64 -5.20
CA GLY A 100 -13.40 -2.56 -4.23
C GLY A 100 -14.18 -2.79 -2.93
N GLY A 101 -14.28 -1.77 -2.09
CA GLY A 101 -14.94 -1.83 -0.78
C GLY A 101 -16.34 -2.47 -0.81
N SER A 102 -17.22 -2.08 -1.74
CA SER A 102 -18.58 -2.65 -1.81
C SER A 102 -18.61 -4.17 -2.03
N VAL A 103 -17.70 -4.71 -2.85
CA VAL A 103 -17.58 -6.15 -3.08
C VAL A 103 -17.06 -6.86 -1.83
N ILE A 104 -16.03 -6.29 -1.20
CA ILE A 104 -15.38 -6.89 -0.03
C ILE A 104 -16.34 -6.89 1.17
N ASP A 105 -17.05 -5.78 1.39
CA ASP A 105 -18.04 -5.64 2.46
C ASP A 105 -19.22 -6.60 2.25
N THR A 106 -19.71 -6.73 1.01
CA THR A 106 -20.73 -7.75 0.66
C THR A 106 -20.23 -9.14 0.99
N ALA A 107 -18.98 -9.45 0.66
CA ALA A 107 -18.40 -10.76 0.90
C ALA A 107 -18.24 -11.06 2.40
N LYS A 108 -17.86 -10.06 3.20
CA LYS A 108 -17.77 -10.17 4.68
C LYS A 108 -19.13 -10.50 5.29
N VAL A 109 -20.16 -9.70 5.01
CA VAL A 109 -21.50 -9.91 5.59
C VAL A 109 -22.18 -11.15 5.01
N ALA A 110 -21.96 -11.48 3.74
CA ALA A 110 -22.46 -12.74 3.18
C ALA A 110 -21.81 -13.96 3.84
N ASN A 111 -20.52 -13.91 4.17
CA ASN A 111 -19.82 -14.97 4.90
C ASN A 111 -20.41 -15.20 6.29
N LEU A 112 -20.66 -14.11 7.02
CA LEU A 112 -21.39 -14.11 8.28
C LEU A 112 -22.76 -14.79 8.15
N LEU A 113 -23.58 -14.42 7.17
CA LEU A 113 -24.89 -15.06 6.94
C LEU A 113 -24.77 -16.53 6.51
N ILE A 114 -23.73 -16.89 5.77
CA ILE A 114 -23.46 -18.29 5.42
C ILE A 114 -23.21 -19.12 6.68
N ALA A 115 -22.39 -18.62 7.60
CA ALA A 115 -22.02 -19.31 8.84
C ALA A 115 -23.13 -19.30 9.90
N LYS A 116 -23.83 -18.18 10.07
CA LYS A 116 -24.76 -17.95 11.20
C LYS A 116 -26.23 -17.99 10.84
N GLY A 117 -26.61 -17.71 9.58
CA GLY A 117 -28.01 -17.56 9.20
C GLY A 117 -28.63 -16.28 9.76
N GLY A 118 -29.95 -16.25 9.93
CA GLY A 118 -30.69 -15.05 10.37
C GLY A 118 -30.86 -14.00 9.27
N ASN A 119 -31.42 -12.84 9.65
CA ASN A 119 -31.53 -11.68 8.78
C ASN A 119 -30.28 -10.80 8.91
N VAL A 120 -30.00 -10.00 7.88
CA VAL A 120 -28.83 -9.08 7.87
C VAL A 120 -28.86 -8.12 9.05
N ALA A 121 -30.02 -7.55 9.33
CA ALA A 121 -30.22 -6.61 10.43
C ALA A 121 -29.95 -7.21 11.82
N ASP A 122 -30.14 -8.53 11.99
CA ASP A 122 -29.90 -9.22 13.28
C ASP A 122 -28.42 -9.23 13.67
N HIS A 123 -27.53 -8.99 12.70
CA HIS A 123 -26.08 -8.95 12.89
C HIS A 123 -25.50 -7.53 12.78
N MET A 124 -26.35 -6.51 12.67
CA MET A 124 -25.88 -5.12 12.63
C MET A 124 -25.37 -4.72 14.01
N GLY A 125 -24.14 -4.18 14.06
CA GLY A 125 -23.50 -3.77 15.31
C GLY A 125 -22.01 -4.04 15.30
N ALA A 126 -21.42 -3.99 16.49
CA ALA A 126 -20.00 -4.23 16.70
C ALA A 126 -19.80 -5.35 17.73
N TYR A 127 -18.97 -6.33 17.38
CA TYR A 127 -18.53 -7.43 18.23
C TYR A 127 -19.69 -8.29 18.76
N LEU A 128 -20.63 -8.64 17.88
CA LEU A 128 -21.77 -9.50 18.21
C LEU A 128 -21.40 -11.00 18.16
N LEU A 129 -20.32 -11.35 17.46
CA LEU A 129 -19.81 -12.71 17.40
C LEU A 129 -18.96 -13.06 18.63
N ASP A 130 -19.13 -14.27 19.13
CA ASP A 130 -18.23 -14.80 20.15
C ASP A 130 -16.84 -15.06 19.57
N VAL A 131 -15.79 -14.98 20.40
CA VAL A 131 -14.40 -15.25 19.97
C VAL A 131 -14.23 -16.67 19.40
N THR A 132 -15.09 -17.60 19.79
CA THR A 132 -15.09 -18.98 19.28
C THR A 132 -15.79 -19.14 17.93
N ASP A 133 -16.52 -18.12 17.49
CA ASP A 133 -17.25 -18.15 16.23
C ASP A 133 -16.30 -18.04 15.03
N GLN A 134 -16.53 -18.93 14.06
CA GLN A 134 -15.72 -19.00 12.86
C GLN A 134 -16.55 -18.71 11.61
N LEU A 135 -16.06 -17.77 10.81
CA LEU A 135 -16.53 -17.56 9.45
C LEU A 135 -15.77 -18.46 8.47
N LEU A 136 -16.26 -18.61 7.24
CA LEU A 136 -15.51 -19.34 6.21
C LEU A 136 -14.18 -18.64 5.94
N PRO A 137 -13.10 -19.38 5.61
CA PRO A 137 -11.86 -18.78 5.18
C PRO A 137 -12.08 -17.85 3.98
N ALA A 138 -11.44 -16.69 3.98
CA ALA A 138 -11.56 -15.67 2.95
C ALA A 138 -10.20 -15.28 2.36
N ILE A 139 -10.18 -15.13 1.04
CA ILE A 139 -9.10 -14.52 0.27
C ILE A 139 -9.64 -13.25 -0.39
N VAL A 140 -8.96 -12.12 -0.22
CA VAL A 140 -9.38 -10.83 -0.78
C VAL A 140 -8.33 -10.31 -1.77
N ILE A 141 -8.78 -9.86 -2.93
CA ILE A 141 -7.96 -9.29 -4.00
C ILE A 141 -8.54 -7.91 -4.33
N PRO A 142 -8.07 -6.83 -3.69
CA PRO A 142 -8.61 -5.49 -3.91
C PRO A 142 -8.26 -4.99 -5.31
N THR A 143 -9.28 -4.47 -6.01
CA THR A 143 -9.12 -3.82 -7.33
C THR A 143 -9.11 -2.29 -7.24
N THR A 144 -9.20 -1.75 -6.02
CA THR A 144 -9.11 -0.33 -5.71
C THR A 144 -8.02 -0.06 -4.71
N ALA A 145 -7.35 1.09 -4.82
CA ALA A 145 -6.45 1.60 -3.80
C ALA A 145 -7.14 2.77 -3.07
N GLY A 146 -7.90 2.46 -2.03
CA GLY A 146 -8.61 3.45 -1.20
C GLY A 146 -9.06 2.91 0.14
N THR A 147 -10.11 2.09 0.14
CA THR A 147 -10.86 1.72 1.35
C THR A 147 -10.07 0.88 2.36
N GLY A 148 -9.04 0.15 1.92
CA GLY A 148 -8.31 -0.79 2.77
C GLY A 148 -9.17 -1.94 3.32
N SER A 149 -10.38 -2.17 2.78
CA SER A 149 -11.35 -3.14 3.34
C SER A 149 -10.81 -4.57 3.38
N GLU A 150 -9.78 -4.90 2.58
CA GLU A 150 -9.07 -6.17 2.64
C GLU A 150 -8.33 -6.43 3.96
N VAL A 151 -8.19 -5.43 4.84
CA VAL A 151 -7.52 -5.51 6.15
C VAL A 151 -8.25 -4.78 7.27
N THR A 152 -9.54 -4.49 7.08
CA THR A 152 -10.36 -3.86 8.12
C THR A 152 -11.37 -4.84 8.71
N LYS A 153 -11.72 -4.61 9.97
CA LYS A 153 -12.76 -5.36 10.70
C LYS A 153 -14.18 -4.82 10.48
N VAL A 154 -14.34 -3.79 9.63
CA VAL A 154 -15.62 -3.14 9.35
C VAL A 154 -16.19 -3.53 7.99
N ALA A 155 -17.51 -3.49 7.87
CA ALA A 155 -18.24 -3.54 6.60
C ALA A 155 -19.46 -2.62 6.68
N VAL A 156 -19.84 -2.01 5.57
CA VAL A 156 -21.01 -1.12 5.50
C VAL A 156 -21.96 -1.56 4.40
N ILE A 157 -23.22 -1.82 4.74
CA ILE A 157 -24.27 -2.25 3.81
C ILE A 157 -25.38 -1.20 3.79
N ALA A 158 -25.83 -0.79 2.61
CA ALA A 158 -26.94 0.13 2.45
C ALA A 158 -28.28 -0.56 2.75
N ASP A 159 -29.16 0.17 3.43
CA ASP A 159 -30.57 -0.16 3.62
C ASP A 159 -31.44 0.90 2.91
N PRO A 160 -31.76 0.70 1.62
CA PRO A 160 -32.52 1.67 0.84
C PRO A 160 -33.93 1.91 1.36
N ASP A 161 -34.52 0.94 2.07
CA ASP A 161 -35.89 1.04 2.57
C ASP A 161 -36.01 2.01 3.75
N ASN A 162 -34.91 2.18 4.50
CA ASN A 162 -34.84 3.08 5.66
C ASN A 162 -33.90 4.29 5.44
N ASP A 163 -33.33 4.45 4.24
CA ASP A 163 -32.36 5.51 3.88
C ASP A 163 -31.16 5.60 4.83
N VAL A 164 -30.69 4.46 5.32
CA VAL A 164 -29.54 4.36 6.24
C VAL A 164 -28.48 3.40 5.72
N LYS A 165 -27.30 3.47 6.32
CA LYS A 165 -26.23 2.48 6.15
C LYS A 165 -26.08 1.69 7.44
N LEU A 166 -26.12 0.36 7.33
CA LEU A 166 -25.95 -0.56 8.44
C LEU A 166 -24.46 -0.85 8.63
N PRO A 167 -23.85 -0.44 9.76
CA PRO A 167 -22.47 -0.75 10.07
C PRO A 167 -22.35 -2.13 10.71
N PHE A 168 -21.30 -2.86 10.33
CA PHE A 168 -20.92 -4.14 10.91
C PHE A 168 -19.44 -4.06 11.31
N ALA A 169 -19.09 -4.48 12.52
CA ALA A 169 -17.71 -4.57 12.96
C ALA A 169 -17.47 -5.90 13.68
N GLU A 170 -16.62 -6.76 13.12
CA GLU A 170 -16.29 -8.07 13.68
C GLU A 170 -14.81 -8.39 13.45
N GLU A 171 -14.13 -8.97 14.44
CA GLU A 171 -12.73 -9.38 14.28
C GLU A 171 -12.58 -10.44 13.18
N GLN A 172 -13.59 -11.27 13.02
CA GLN A 172 -13.67 -12.36 12.06
C GLN A 172 -13.83 -11.87 10.61
N PHE A 173 -14.08 -10.57 10.38
CA PHE A 173 -14.11 -9.98 9.03
C PHE A 173 -12.72 -9.84 8.40
N LEU A 174 -11.67 -9.87 9.21
CA LEU A 174 -10.30 -9.85 8.72
C LEU A 174 -10.03 -11.13 7.92
N PRO A 175 -9.73 -11.04 6.60
CA PRO A 175 -9.52 -12.23 5.80
C PRO A 175 -8.20 -12.89 6.20
N GLN A 176 -8.09 -14.19 5.98
CA GLN A 176 -6.84 -14.89 6.28
C GLN A 176 -5.75 -14.46 5.30
N LEU A 177 -6.09 -14.13 4.05
CA LEU A 177 -5.14 -13.71 3.01
C LEU A 177 -5.68 -12.51 2.20
N ALA A 178 -4.88 -11.45 2.11
CA ALA A 178 -5.06 -10.36 1.15
C ALA A 178 -3.94 -10.42 0.10
N ILE A 179 -4.30 -10.35 -1.19
CA ILE A 179 -3.35 -10.39 -2.32
C ILE A 179 -3.39 -9.05 -3.04
N LEU A 180 -2.33 -8.28 -2.91
CA LEU A 180 -2.13 -7.00 -3.58
C LEU A 180 -1.36 -7.21 -4.88
N ASP A 181 -2.09 -7.26 -5.99
CA ASP A 181 -1.51 -7.26 -7.34
C ASP A 181 -1.86 -5.94 -8.05
N PRO A 182 -0.87 -5.08 -8.35
CA PRO A 182 -1.11 -3.80 -9.02
C PRO A 182 -1.80 -3.93 -10.38
N GLU A 183 -1.64 -5.07 -11.06
CA GLU A 183 -2.29 -5.31 -12.36
C GLU A 183 -3.83 -5.37 -12.23
N MET A 184 -4.34 -5.63 -11.02
CA MET A 184 -5.78 -5.64 -10.70
C MET A 184 -6.39 -4.25 -10.53
N THR A 185 -5.57 -3.18 -10.51
CA THR A 185 -6.02 -1.79 -10.33
C THR A 185 -5.93 -0.96 -11.61
N VAL A 186 -5.32 -1.49 -12.67
CA VAL A 186 -5.06 -0.76 -13.93
C VAL A 186 -6.36 -0.36 -14.63
N SER A 187 -7.43 -1.15 -14.47
CA SER A 187 -8.75 -0.86 -15.04
C SER A 187 -9.46 0.33 -14.42
N MET A 188 -8.98 0.85 -13.27
CA MET A 188 -9.57 2.02 -12.64
C MET A 188 -9.38 3.28 -13.50
N PRO A 189 -10.46 4.00 -13.84
CA PRO A 189 -10.36 5.30 -14.49
C PRO A 189 -9.55 6.30 -13.62
N PRO A 190 -8.87 7.29 -14.21
CA PRO A 190 -8.11 8.30 -13.48
C PRO A 190 -8.92 8.98 -12.37
N ARG A 191 -10.18 9.36 -12.64
CA ARG A 191 -11.05 9.99 -11.65
C ARG A 191 -11.33 9.09 -10.44
N LEU A 192 -11.59 7.80 -10.66
CA LEU A 192 -11.78 6.86 -9.56
C LEU A 192 -10.47 6.66 -8.79
N THR A 193 -9.33 6.64 -9.48
CA THR A 193 -8.00 6.60 -8.86
C THR A 193 -7.76 7.80 -7.94
N ALA A 194 -8.16 9.00 -8.35
CA ALA A 194 -8.08 10.19 -7.50
C ALA A 194 -8.98 10.06 -6.26
N TYR A 195 -10.25 9.67 -6.44
CA TYR A 195 -11.20 9.55 -5.33
C TYR A 195 -10.75 8.51 -4.30
N THR A 196 -10.41 7.30 -4.73
CA THR A 196 -9.97 6.27 -3.80
C THR A 196 -8.59 6.57 -3.22
N GLY A 197 -7.69 7.18 -4.00
CA GLY A 197 -6.37 7.55 -3.51
C GLY A 197 -6.43 8.61 -2.41
N MET A 198 -7.30 9.61 -2.57
CA MET A 198 -7.53 10.63 -1.53
C MET A 198 -8.26 10.07 -0.32
N ASP A 199 -9.18 9.12 -0.51
CA ASP A 199 -9.81 8.37 0.57
C ASP A 199 -8.75 7.67 1.46
N ALA A 200 -7.82 6.94 0.86
CA ALA A 200 -6.69 6.35 1.59
C ALA A 200 -5.79 7.39 2.28
N LEU A 201 -5.60 8.58 1.68
CA LEU A 201 -4.83 9.64 2.30
C LEU A 201 -5.54 10.20 3.54
N VAL A 202 -6.86 10.41 3.46
CA VAL A 202 -7.69 10.85 4.59
C VAL A 202 -7.66 9.80 5.70
N HIS A 203 -7.84 8.51 5.38
CA HIS A 203 -7.70 7.42 6.35
C HIS A 203 -6.38 7.53 7.13
N ALA A 204 -5.26 7.72 6.43
CA ALA A 204 -3.96 7.81 7.07
C ALA A 204 -3.79 9.09 7.89
N ILE A 205 -4.28 10.24 7.41
CA ILE A 205 -4.19 11.50 8.15
C ILE A 205 -5.05 11.45 9.41
N GLU A 206 -6.30 11.01 9.31
CA GLU A 206 -7.20 10.94 10.46
C GLU A 206 -6.72 9.92 11.49
N ALA A 207 -6.32 8.71 11.05
CA ALA A 207 -5.71 7.69 11.93
C ALA A 207 -4.46 8.21 12.67
N TYR A 208 -3.77 9.18 12.08
CA TYR A 208 -2.58 9.79 12.65
C TYR A 208 -2.89 10.98 13.56
N VAL A 209 -4.08 11.58 13.56
CA VAL A 209 -4.35 12.77 14.41
C VAL A 209 -5.47 12.54 15.40
N ASP A 210 -6.13 11.39 15.35
CA ASP A 210 -7.22 11.02 16.24
C ASP A 210 -6.78 10.84 17.72
N LYS A 211 -7.79 10.59 18.57
CA LYS A 211 -7.63 10.35 20.01
C LYS A 211 -7.15 8.94 20.36
N GLU A 212 -7.40 7.94 19.50
CA GLU A 212 -7.09 6.51 19.68
C GLU A 212 -5.79 6.11 18.95
N TRP A 213 -4.91 7.10 18.75
CA TRP A 213 -3.64 6.91 18.08
C TRP A 213 -2.78 5.88 18.82
N SER A 214 -1.95 5.17 18.05
CA SER A 214 -0.96 4.26 18.63
C SER A 214 0.36 4.35 17.86
N PRO A 215 1.51 4.08 18.49
CA PRO A 215 2.80 4.14 17.80
C PRO A 215 2.90 3.23 16.57
N ALA A 216 2.17 2.10 16.59
CA ALA A 216 2.09 1.18 15.46
C ALA A 216 1.24 1.76 14.32
N SER A 217 0.04 2.27 14.64
CA SER A 217 -0.82 2.98 13.67
C SER A 217 -0.08 4.17 13.05
N ASP A 218 0.63 4.94 13.88
CA ASP A 218 1.39 6.12 13.48
C ASP A 218 2.47 5.82 12.44
N ALA A 219 3.25 4.76 12.67
CA ALA A 219 4.29 4.35 11.74
C ALA A 219 3.72 3.94 10.38
N LEU A 220 2.56 3.27 10.38
CA LEU A 220 1.87 2.84 9.17
C LEU A 220 1.25 4.03 8.43
N ALA A 221 0.57 4.92 9.17
CA ALA A 221 -0.09 6.10 8.65
C ALA A 221 0.90 7.06 7.97
N LEU A 222 2.01 7.41 8.63
CA LEU A 222 3.03 8.28 8.05
C LEU A 222 3.65 7.68 6.77
N HIS A 223 3.86 6.36 6.73
CA HIS A 223 4.37 5.71 5.52
C HIS A 223 3.31 5.66 4.41
N ALA A 224 2.04 5.46 4.76
CA ALA A 224 0.92 5.54 3.83
C ALA A 224 0.82 6.92 3.18
N ILE A 225 0.82 8.00 3.99
CA ILE A 225 0.79 9.40 3.54
C ILE A 225 1.89 9.65 2.51
N LYS A 226 3.11 9.20 2.81
CA LYS A 226 4.25 9.34 1.92
C LYS A 226 4.05 8.60 0.59
N LEU A 227 3.72 7.31 0.65
CA LEU A 227 3.53 6.49 -0.56
C LEU A 227 2.41 7.05 -1.44
N ILE A 228 1.30 7.48 -0.84
CA ILE A 228 0.15 8.03 -1.57
C ILE A 228 0.52 9.36 -2.21
N THR A 229 1.06 10.30 -1.44
CA THR A 229 1.39 11.65 -1.94
C THR A 229 2.44 11.59 -3.04
N ASP A 230 3.44 10.71 -2.94
CA ASP A 230 4.50 10.55 -3.95
C ASP A 230 4.01 9.91 -5.26
N ASN A 231 2.82 9.27 -5.30
CA ASN A 231 2.42 8.43 -6.43
C ASN A 231 1.01 8.68 -6.97
N ILE A 232 0.11 9.35 -6.25
CA ILE A 232 -1.30 9.53 -6.68
C ILE A 232 -1.42 10.29 -8.01
N LEU A 233 -0.64 11.36 -8.20
CA LEU A 233 -0.62 12.12 -9.46
C LEU A 233 -0.13 11.26 -10.62
N GLN A 234 0.93 10.49 -10.41
CA GLN A 234 1.48 9.58 -11.42
C GLN A 234 0.48 8.47 -11.78
N ALA A 235 -0.21 7.89 -10.79
CA ALA A 235 -1.21 6.85 -11.02
C ALA A 235 -2.44 7.37 -11.79
N CYS A 236 -2.82 8.63 -11.60
CA CYS A 236 -3.88 9.27 -12.37
C CYS A 236 -3.43 9.66 -13.79
N HIS A 237 -2.22 10.19 -13.94
CA HIS A 237 -1.66 10.64 -15.20
C HIS A 237 -1.29 9.47 -16.13
N LYS A 238 -0.71 8.41 -15.57
CA LYS A 238 -0.26 7.20 -16.28
C LYS A 238 -0.87 5.94 -15.65
N PRO A 239 -2.11 5.57 -16.03
CA PRO A 239 -2.86 4.45 -15.43
C PRO A 239 -2.19 3.07 -15.48
N ASP A 240 -1.29 2.84 -16.45
CA ASP A 240 -0.54 1.59 -16.66
C ASP A 240 0.81 1.55 -15.91
N ASP A 241 1.15 2.60 -15.14
CA ASP A 241 2.34 2.63 -14.30
C ASP A 241 2.17 1.71 -13.08
N LEU A 242 2.56 0.44 -13.23
CA LEU A 242 2.44 -0.58 -12.18
C LEU A 242 3.22 -0.24 -10.89
N GLN A 243 4.25 0.61 -10.96
CA GLN A 243 4.97 1.05 -9.76
C GLN A 243 4.15 2.08 -8.98
N ALA A 244 3.56 3.05 -9.67
CA ALA A 244 2.67 4.03 -9.04
C ALA A 244 1.41 3.34 -8.51
N ARG A 245 0.79 2.44 -9.30
CA ARG A 245 -0.35 1.61 -8.87
C ARG A 245 -0.02 0.77 -7.64
N GLY A 246 1.14 0.11 -7.61
CA GLY A 246 1.55 -0.69 -6.48
C GLY A 246 1.86 0.13 -5.23
N ALA A 247 2.48 1.30 -5.38
CA ALA A 247 2.68 2.22 -4.26
C ALA A 247 1.35 2.72 -3.69
N MET A 248 0.38 3.05 -4.54
CA MET A 248 -0.98 3.42 -4.10
C MET A 248 -1.68 2.27 -3.38
N GLN A 249 -1.61 1.04 -3.91
CA GLN A 249 -2.24 -0.14 -3.31
C GLN A 249 -1.63 -0.47 -1.95
N VAL A 250 -0.29 -0.44 -1.83
CA VAL A 250 0.39 -0.61 -0.53
C VAL A 250 0.09 0.54 0.42
N GLY A 251 0.06 1.78 -0.07
CA GLY A 251 -0.33 2.95 0.73
C GLY A 251 -1.74 2.82 1.31
N SER A 252 -2.71 2.40 0.48
CA SER A 252 -4.08 2.14 0.92
C SER A 252 -4.17 1.00 1.93
N PHE A 253 -3.42 -0.10 1.73
CA PHE A 253 -3.33 -1.17 2.73
C PHE A 253 -2.81 -0.64 4.07
N LEU A 254 -1.71 0.12 4.07
CA LEU A 254 -1.13 0.67 5.31
C LEU A 254 -2.08 1.64 6.00
N ALA A 255 -2.75 2.51 5.24
CA ALA A 255 -3.81 3.38 5.75
C ALA A 255 -4.94 2.56 6.37
N GLY A 256 -5.37 1.49 5.67
CA GLY A 256 -6.37 0.52 6.12
C GLY A 256 -6.04 -0.10 7.47
N VAL A 257 -4.81 -0.59 7.64
CA VAL A 257 -4.35 -1.14 8.92
C VAL A 257 -4.30 -0.07 10.00
N ALA A 258 -3.84 1.14 9.69
CA ALA A 258 -3.77 2.23 10.66
C ALA A 258 -5.16 2.62 11.20
N PHE A 259 -6.08 2.98 10.31
CA PHE A 259 -7.42 3.42 10.72
C PHE A 259 -8.26 2.27 11.30
N SER A 260 -8.01 1.00 10.92
CA SER A 260 -8.68 -0.12 11.57
C SER A 260 -8.31 -0.30 13.06
N HIS A 261 -7.26 0.39 13.53
CA HIS A 261 -6.85 0.41 14.94
C HIS A 261 -7.15 1.74 15.64
N SER A 262 -6.96 2.88 14.95
CA SER A 262 -7.13 4.22 15.55
C SER A 262 -8.45 4.91 15.17
N MET A 263 -9.23 4.29 14.27
CA MET A 263 -10.48 4.82 13.69
C MET A 263 -10.24 6.02 12.74
N VAL A 264 -11.29 6.79 12.48
CA VAL A 264 -11.34 7.97 11.60
C VAL A 264 -12.08 9.09 12.32
N GLY A 265 -12.08 10.30 11.76
CA GLY A 265 -12.55 11.51 12.45
C GLY A 265 -13.62 12.29 11.70
N MET A 266 -13.61 13.61 11.91
CA MET A 266 -14.64 14.52 11.42
C MET A 266 -14.72 14.60 9.88
N VAL A 267 -13.64 14.30 9.14
CA VAL A 267 -13.70 14.25 7.66
C VAL A 267 -14.65 13.14 7.22
N HIS A 268 -14.51 11.95 7.79
CA HIS A 268 -15.39 10.82 7.46
C HIS A 268 -16.82 11.09 7.92
N GLY A 269 -17.04 11.62 9.13
CA GLY A 269 -18.39 11.91 9.63
C GLY A 269 -19.17 12.89 8.74
N ILE A 270 -18.54 14.00 8.33
CA ILE A 270 -19.16 14.94 7.37
C ILE A 270 -19.38 14.26 6.01
N SER A 271 -18.42 13.47 5.54
CA SER A 271 -18.47 12.84 4.22
C SER A 271 -19.51 11.73 4.13
N HIS A 272 -19.76 10.99 5.21
CA HIS A 272 -20.86 10.03 5.31
C HIS A 272 -22.20 10.73 5.21
N ALA A 273 -22.39 11.83 5.94
CA ALA A 273 -23.61 12.63 5.90
C ALA A 273 -23.86 13.22 4.50
N LEU A 274 -22.84 13.79 3.85
CA LEU A 274 -22.94 14.28 2.47
C LEU A 274 -23.28 13.16 1.48
N GLY A 275 -22.71 11.96 1.67
CA GLY A 275 -23.01 10.79 0.85
C GLY A 275 -24.43 10.24 1.06
N GLY A 276 -24.98 10.34 2.26
CA GLY A 276 -26.37 9.97 2.56
C GLY A 276 -27.36 10.99 1.99
N VAL A 277 -27.20 12.26 2.34
CA VAL A 277 -28.18 13.33 2.07
C VAL A 277 -28.14 13.84 0.63
N TYR A 278 -26.95 13.93 0.02
CA TYR A 278 -26.72 14.51 -1.31
C TYR A 278 -26.09 13.52 -2.31
N HIS A 279 -25.85 12.27 -1.91
CA HIS A 279 -25.25 11.24 -2.77
C HIS A 279 -23.89 11.63 -3.36
N ILE A 280 -23.14 12.49 -2.67
CA ILE A 280 -21.77 12.84 -3.08
C ILE A 280 -20.88 11.59 -2.95
N PRO A 281 -20.08 11.23 -3.99
CA PRO A 281 -19.17 10.10 -3.90
C PRO A 281 -18.21 10.24 -2.72
N HIS A 282 -18.09 9.18 -1.91
CA HIS A 282 -17.35 9.21 -0.64
C HIS A 282 -15.93 9.79 -0.74
N GLY A 283 -15.10 9.26 -1.64
CA GLY A 283 -13.74 9.77 -1.84
C GLY A 283 -13.67 11.22 -2.30
N LEU A 284 -14.68 11.71 -3.05
CA LEU A 284 -14.77 13.13 -3.42
C LEU A 284 -15.12 13.99 -2.20
N ALA A 285 -16.11 13.58 -1.40
CA ALA A 285 -16.46 14.28 -0.16
C ALA A 285 -15.25 14.37 0.78
N ASN A 286 -14.59 13.24 1.04
CA ASN A 286 -13.36 13.16 1.83
C ASN A 286 -12.28 14.13 1.30
N THR A 287 -12.07 14.15 -0.02
CA THR A 287 -11.11 15.07 -0.67
C THR A 287 -11.42 16.53 -0.40
N LEU A 288 -12.68 16.94 -0.55
CA LEU A 288 -13.11 18.33 -0.45
C LEU A 288 -13.13 18.85 1.00
N ILE A 289 -13.51 17.98 1.95
CA ILE A 289 -13.64 18.34 3.37
C ILE A 289 -12.29 18.38 4.10
N LEU A 290 -11.35 17.50 3.72
CA LEU A 290 -10.07 17.32 4.43
C LEU A 290 -9.33 18.62 4.79
N PRO A 291 -9.08 19.58 3.85
CA PRO A 291 -8.31 20.78 4.19
C PRO A 291 -8.95 21.66 5.26
N GLU A 292 -10.29 21.73 5.31
CA GLU A 292 -11.00 22.55 6.29
C GLU A 292 -11.03 21.89 7.66
N VAL A 293 -11.19 20.57 7.73
CA VAL A 293 -11.11 19.84 9.01
C VAL A 293 -9.68 19.86 9.56
N MET A 294 -8.65 19.76 8.71
CA MET A 294 -7.27 19.93 9.15
C MET A 294 -7.05 21.34 9.74
N ALA A 295 -7.63 22.38 9.14
CA ALA A 295 -7.54 23.74 9.66
C ALA A 295 -8.27 23.91 10.99
N TYR A 296 -9.46 23.30 11.13
CA TYR A 296 -10.22 23.26 12.38
C TYR A 296 -9.45 22.57 13.51
N ASN A 297 -8.83 21.43 13.22
CA ASN A 297 -8.08 20.63 14.19
C ASN A 297 -6.65 21.14 14.47
N LEU A 298 -6.16 22.11 13.69
CA LEU A 298 -4.74 22.50 13.64
C LEU A 298 -4.14 22.82 15.01
N GLU A 299 -4.79 23.71 15.77
CA GLU A 299 -4.25 24.21 17.04
C GLU A 299 -4.16 23.13 18.12
N SER A 300 -4.98 22.08 18.03
CA SER A 300 -4.92 20.95 18.97
C SER A 300 -3.82 19.94 18.64
N GLN A 301 -3.38 19.87 17.38
CA GLN A 301 -2.50 18.80 16.89
C GLN A 301 -1.34 19.32 16.01
N ILE A 302 -0.78 20.49 16.35
CA ILE A 302 0.27 21.16 15.57
C ILE A 302 1.44 20.23 15.24
N GLU A 303 1.98 19.53 16.24
CA GLU A 303 3.14 18.64 16.07
C GLU A 303 2.84 17.50 15.10
N ARG A 304 1.65 16.90 15.20
CA ARG A 304 1.24 15.78 14.35
C ARG A 304 0.95 16.24 12.92
N TYR A 305 0.28 17.37 12.74
CA TYR A 305 0.10 17.94 11.39
C TYR A 305 1.43 18.38 10.75
N ALA A 306 2.42 18.79 11.53
CA ALA A 306 3.77 19.02 11.02
C ALA A 306 4.40 17.71 10.51
N ASP A 307 4.25 16.59 11.23
CA ASP A 307 4.73 15.28 10.80
C ASP A 307 3.99 14.79 9.53
N VAL A 308 2.69 15.04 9.42
CA VAL A 308 1.91 14.82 8.17
C VAL A 308 2.50 15.63 7.02
N ALA A 309 2.77 16.92 7.22
CA ALA A 309 3.36 17.78 6.18
C ALA A 309 4.73 17.26 5.73
N LEU A 310 5.59 16.83 6.67
CA LEU A 310 6.88 16.22 6.37
C LEU A 310 6.72 14.92 5.56
N ALA A 311 5.75 14.07 5.93
CA ALA A 311 5.45 12.83 5.21
C ALA A 311 4.94 13.09 3.78
N MET A 312 4.20 14.19 3.57
CA MET A 312 3.77 14.68 2.26
C MET A 312 4.90 15.34 1.43
N GLY A 313 6.13 15.36 1.97
CA GLY A 313 7.31 15.89 1.29
C GLY A 313 7.52 17.40 1.46
N VAL A 314 6.75 18.07 2.33
CA VAL A 314 6.99 19.48 2.65
C VAL A 314 8.28 19.58 3.44
N SER A 315 9.25 20.36 2.95
CA SER A 315 10.58 20.47 3.57
C SER A 315 10.69 21.75 4.40
N PHE A 316 11.20 21.62 5.63
CA PHE A 316 11.49 22.74 6.53
C PHE A 316 12.95 22.69 7.03
N PRO A 317 13.53 23.83 7.44
CA PRO A 317 14.81 23.82 8.13
C PRO A 317 14.69 23.08 9.47
N ASN A 318 15.37 21.95 9.61
CA ASN A 318 15.51 21.28 10.91
C ASN A 318 16.45 22.10 11.79
N ILE A 319 15.95 22.67 12.90
CA ILE A 319 16.83 23.16 13.97
C ILE A 319 17.22 21.96 14.81
N VAL A 320 18.33 21.31 14.46
CA VAL A 320 18.88 20.23 15.26
C VAL A 320 19.34 20.80 16.60
N SER A 321 18.72 20.37 17.68
CA SER A 321 19.19 20.55 19.05
C SER A 321 20.48 19.76 19.27
N GLY A 322 21.59 20.31 18.76
CA GLY A 322 22.91 19.71 18.88
C GLY A 322 23.77 20.00 17.65
N SER A 323 24.62 21.03 17.78
CA SER A 323 25.86 21.23 17.02
C SER A 323 25.77 21.27 15.47
N GLN A 324 26.06 22.47 14.95
CA GLN A 324 26.42 22.78 13.56
C GLN A 324 25.27 22.76 12.53
N SER A 325 24.76 23.97 12.33
CA SER A 325 23.95 24.38 11.19
C SER A 325 24.62 24.01 9.85
N VAL A 326 23.97 23.16 9.06
CA VAL A 326 24.07 23.22 7.60
C VAL A 326 22.66 23.43 7.08
N ILE A 327 22.33 24.69 6.82
CA ILE A 327 21.21 25.06 5.95
C ILE A 327 21.63 24.58 4.55
N LYS A 328 21.20 23.40 4.12
CA LYS A 328 21.26 23.03 2.70
C LYS A 328 20.13 23.78 1.99
N THR A 329 20.47 24.94 1.45
CA THR A 329 19.65 25.71 0.53
C THR A 329 19.33 24.87 -0.71
N GLY A 330 18.06 24.51 -0.86
CA GLY A 330 17.57 23.79 -2.05
C GLY A 330 16.05 23.71 -2.22
N ALA A 331 15.25 24.09 -1.22
CA ALA A 331 13.79 23.91 -1.27
C ALA A 331 13.00 25.06 -0.61
N LEU A 332 13.36 26.32 -0.87
CA LEU A 332 12.66 27.50 -0.32
C LEU A 332 11.42 27.93 -1.12
N ASP A 333 11.03 27.21 -2.18
CA ASP A 333 10.07 27.73 -3.16
C ASP A 333 8.63 27.82 -2.62
N LEU A 334 8.18 26.88 -1.78
CA LEU A 334 6.82 26.90 -1.22
C LEU A 334 6.65 27.94 -0.09
N ILE A 335 7.64 28.05 0.79
CA ILE A 335 7.63 29.00 1.93
C ILE A 335 7.59 30.44 1.41
N SER A 336 8.30 30.75 0.32
CA SER A 336 8.31 32.10 -0.26
C SER A 336 6.97 32.53 -0.85
N ARG A 337 6.12 31.58 -1.27
CA ARG A 337 4.79 31.84 -1.82
C ARG A 337 3.72 31.97 -0.73
N VAL A 338 3.88 31.27 0.39
CA VAL A 338 2.93 31.26 1.52
C VAL A 338 3.19 32.40 2.50
N VAL A 339 4.47 32.76 2.72
CA VAL A 339 4.85 33.84 3.65
C VAL A 339 4.72 35.19 2.94
N LYS A 340 3.58 35.88 3.14
CA LYS A 340 3.50 37.33 2.88
C LYS A 340 4.68 38.02 3.58
N LYS A 341 5.27 39.01 2.91
CA LYS A 341 6.49 39.78 3.25
C LYS A 341 6.57 40.40 4.67
N THR A 342 5.62 40.16 5.55
CA THR A 342 5.43 40.85 6.84
C THR A 342 5.95 40.10 8.08
N ASP A 343 6.24 38.79 8.02
CA ASP A 343 6.60 38.01 9.22
C ASP A 343 8.08 37.57 9.32
N LEU A 344 8.98 38.14 8.51
CA LEU A 344 10.43 37.86 8.58
C LEU A 344 11.21 38.80 9.51
N GLU A 345 10.57 39.83 10.06
CA GLU A 345 11.19 40.80 10.98
C GLU A 345 11.73 40.19 12.30
N PRO A 346 11.07 39.19 12.94
CA PRO A 346 11.58 38.60 14.19
C PRO A 346 12.95 37.92 14.04
N LEU A 347 13.22 37.36 12.85
CA LEU A 347 14.48 36.66 12.52
C LEU A 347 15.66 37.62 12.32
N LYS A 348 15.41 38.83 11.81
CA LYS A 348 16.46 39.84 11.60
C LYS A 348 17.02 40.39 12.92
N ASN A 349 16.16 40.57 13.93
CA ASN A 349 16.57 41.10 15.24
C ASN A 349 17.40 40.11 16.08
N LEU A 350 17.39 38.82 15.72
CA LEU A 350 18.11 37.77 16.46
C LEU A 350 19.60 37.69 16.09
N VAL A 351 19.99 38.28 14.96
CA VAL A 351 21.35 38.20 14.39
C VAL A 351 22.22 39.40 14.81
N ASP A 352 21.63 40.52 15.27
CA ASP A 352 22.35 41.80 15.36
C ASP A 352 22.65 42.34 16.77
N SER A 353 22.85 41.47 17.78
CA SER A 353 23.30 41.94 19.11
C SER A 353 24.72 41.48 19.45
N LYS A 354 25.67 42.43 19.33
CA LYS A 354 27.06 42.32 19.77
C LYS A 354 27.19 42.26 21.31
N THR A 355 27.83 41.18 21.75
CA THR A 355 28.82 41.03 22.84
C THR A 355 28.52 41.49 24.29
N HIS A 356 28.75 40.55 25.22
CA HIS A 356 29.09 40.72 26.66
C HIS A 356 28.01 40.90 27.74
N LYS A 357 26.92 40.12 27.73
CA LYS A 357 26.15 39.79 28.97
C LYS A 357 25.72 38.31 29.02
N ILE A 358 26.69 37.40 28.84
CA ILE A 358 26.45 36.00 28.44
C ILE A 358 25.92 35.07 29.55
N ARG A 359 25.93 35.42 30.84
CA ARG A 359 25.58 34.42 31.87
C ARG A 359 24.10 34.37 32.29
N ASN A 360 23.37 35.49 32.25
CA ASN A 360 21.92 35.51 32.54
C ASN A 360 21.03 35.36 31.28
N PHE A 361 21.61 35.48 30.08
CA PHE A 361 20.88 35.33 28.81
C PHE A 361 20.67 33.86 28.42
N ALA A 362 21.54 32.95 28.87
CA ALA A 362 21.48 31.54 28.52
C ALA A 362 20.21 30.83 29.02
N ILE A 363 19.64 31.27 30.15
CA ILE A 363 18.38 30.71 30.70
C ILE A 363 17.17 31.23 29.90
N LYS A 364 17.17 32.48 29.46
CA LYS A 364 16.13 33.05 28.58
C LYS A 364 16.20 32.56 27.13
N LYS A 365 17.37 32.07 26.68
CA LYS A 365 17.57 31.53 25.32
C LYS A 365 17.07 30.09 25.14
N LEU A 366 16.90 29.35 26.24
CA LEU A 366 16.28 28.01 26.19
C LEU A 366 14.77 28.10 25.92
N GLU A 367 14.09 29.12 26.43
CA GLU A 367 12.68 29.41 26.10
C GLU A 367 12.51 29.82 24.62
N ASN A 368 13.44 30.61 24.08
CA ASN A 368 13.40 31.03 22.67
C ASN A 368 13.60 29.88 21.67
N LEU A 369 14.29 28.79 22.06
CA LEU A 369 14.49 27.65 21.16
C LEU A 369 13.21 26.80 21.03
N GLY A 370 12.50 26.55 22.13
CA GLY A 370 11.19 25.89 22.10
C GLY A 370 10.13 26.72 21.36
N PHE A 371 10.17 28.05 21.52
CA PHE A 371 9.29 28.96 20.79
C PHE A 371 9.54 28.92 19.27
N VAL A 372 10.81 28.91 18.84
CA VAL A 372 11.15 28.84 17.41
C VAL A 372 10.80 27.47 16.83
N ASP A 373 11.04 26.37 17.56
CA ASP A 373 10.67 25.02 17.11
C ASP A 373 9.14 24.87 16.96
N GLY A 374 8.37 25.31 17.96
CA GLY A 374 6.91 25.32 17.89
C GLY A 374 6.37 26.21 16.77
N TRP A 375 7.01 27.37 16.50
CA TRP A 375 6.64 28.20 15.36
C TRP A 375 6.91 27.50 14.01
N ILE A 376 8.07 26.85 13.86
CA ILE A 376 8.39 26.08 12.64
C ILE A 376 7.41 24.94 12.44
N ARG A 377 7.11 24.17 13.49
CA ARG A 377 6.10 23.10 13.48
C ARG A 377 4.74 23.61 13.05
N ARG A 378 4.29 24.76 13.58
CA ARG A 378 3.04 25.39 13.18
C ARG A 378 3.04 25.81 11.70
N GLN A 379 4.12 26.39 11.20
CA GLN A 379 4.24 26.71 9.77
C GLN A 379 4.25 25.45 8.90
N ALA A 380 4.86 24.36 9.39
CA ALA A 380 4.85 23.08 8.70
C ALA A 380 3.45 22.50 8.58
N ALA A 381 2.70 22.49 9.67
CA ALA A 381 1.32 22.05 9.69
C ALA A 381 0.44 22.87 8.72
N ILE A 382 0.56 24.21 8.71
CA ILE A 382 -0.16 25.09 7.78
C ILE A 382 0.20 24.78 6.31
N ALA A 383 1.49 24.57 6.02
CA ALA A 383 1.92 24.21 4.68
C ALA A 383 1.44 22.82 4.26
N GLY A 384 1.26 21.90 5.21
CA GLY A 384 0.62 20.60 4.96
C GLY A 384 -0.82 20.76 4.47
N ILE A 385 -1.62 21.62 5.12
CA ILE A 385 -2.98 21.95 4.68
C ILE A 385 -2.95 22.51 3.24
N GLU A 386 -2.06 23.46 2.97
CA GLU A 386 -1.93 24.03 1.62
C GLU A 386 -1.47 22.99 0.59
N LYS A 387 -0.59 22.06 0.98
CA LYS A 387 -0.16 20.96 0.11
C LYS A 387 -1.34 20.05 -0.27
N VAL A 388 -2.28 19.78 0.64
CA VAL A 388 -3.52 19.06 0.33
C VAL A 388 -4.37 19.86 -0.66
N ARG A 389 -4.54 21.18 -0.46
CA ARG A 389 -5.29 22.04 -1.41
C ARG A 389 -4.67 22.04 -2.80
N ILE A 390 -3.34 22.14 -2.89
CA ILE A 390 -2.59 22.04 -4.14
C ILE A 390 -2.82 20.68 -4.81
N LEU A 391 -2.72 19.59 -4.03
CA LEU A 391 -2.94 18.23 -4.52
C LEU A 391 -4.35 18.06 -5.10
N ASN A 392 -5.39 18.54 -4.40
CA ASN A 392 -6.77 18.50 -4.87
C ASN A 392 -6.92 19.20 -6.23
N ARG A 393 -6.32 20.39 -6.38
CA ARG A 393 -6.36 21.17 -7.63
C ARG A 393 -5.60 20.49 -8.77
N GLN A 394 -4.49 19.81 -8.47
CA GLN A 394 -3.73 19.02 -9.43
C GLN A 394 -4.50 17.77 -9.89
N LEU A 395 -5.16 17.07 -8.96
CA LEU A 395 -6.05 15.96 -9.29
C LEU A 395 -7.25 16.41 -10.13
N ALA A 396 -7.83 17.57 -9.82
CA ALA A 396 -8.89 18.18 -10.63
C ALA A 396 -8.42 18.50 -12.05
N PHE A 397 -7.18 18.97 -12.23
CA PHE A 397 -6.62 19.18 -13.56
C PHE A 397 -6.48 17.87 -14.35
N LEU A 398 -5.98 16.80 -13.72
CA LEU A 398 -5.78 15.50 -14.38
C LEU A 398 -7.09 14.74 -14.66
N THR A 399 -8.10 14.90 -13.81
CA THR A 399 -9.27 14.00 -13.79
C THR A 399 -10.61 14.71 -13.99
N GLN A 400 -10.60 16.04 -14.06
CA GLN A 400 -11.78 16.89 -14.11
C GLN A 400 -12.74 16.63 -12.94
N MET A 401 -12.21 16.26 -11.78
CA MET A 401 -13.04 16.16 -10.57
C MET A 401 -13.45 17.55 -10.06
N PRO A 402 -14.62 17.67 -9.41
CA PRO A 402 -15.05 18.91 -8.77
C PRO A 402 -14.09 19.38 -7.67
N LEU A 403 -14.06 20.69 -7.41
CA LEU A 403 -13.26 21.34 -6.35
C LEU A 403 -14.10 22.02 -5.27
N ASN A 404 -15.43 21.92 -5.36
CA ASN A 404 -16.37 22.41 -4.38
C ASN A 404 -17.64 21.54 -4.41
N LEU A 405 -18.50 21.65 -3.39
CA LEU A 405 -19.71 20.84 -3.31
C LEU A 405 -20.78 21.23 -4.34
N LYS A 406 -20.78 22.50 -4.79
CA LYS A 406 -21.72 22.97 -5.80
C LYS A 406 -21.51 22.27 -7.15
N ASP A 407 -20.27 22.25 -7.63
CA ASP A 407 -19.85 21.58 -8.85
C ASP A 407 -19.87 20.05 -8.70
N ALA A 408 -19.92 19.54 -7.46
CA ALA A 408 -20.11 18.13 -7.15
C ALA A 408 -21.56 17.66 -7.26
N GLY A 409 -22.51 18.57 -7.50
CA GLY A 409 -23.92 18.25 -7.75
C GLY A 409 -24.91 18.77 -6.70
N ILE A 410 -24.48 19.58 -5.74
CA ILE A 410 -25.41 20.26 -4.83
C ILE A 410 -25.92 21.55 -5.49
N ASP A 411 -27.15 21.54 -5.99
CA ASP A 411 -27.74 22.65 -6.76
C ASP A 411 -28.87 23.40 -6.02
N ASP A 412 -29.17 23.00 -4.78
CA ASP A 412 -30.27 23.53 -3.96
C ASP A 412 -29.85 24.63 -2.95
N ASP A 413 -28.69 25.26 -3.16
CA ASP A 413 -28.09 26.27 -2.26
C ASP A 413 -27.97 25.78 -0.80
N LEU A 414 -27.66 24.49 -0.63
CA LEU A 414 -27.53 23.80 0.65
C LEU A 414 -28.83 23.79 1.48
N ALA A 415 -29.99 23.62 0.83
CA ALA A 415 -31.28 23.57 1.53
C ALA A 415 -31.34 22.51 2.65
N LYS A 416 -30.56 21.41 2.53
CA LYS A 416 -30.44 20.35 3.53
C LYS A 416 -29.21 20.47 4.45
N LEU A 417 -28.59 21.64 4.57
CA LEU A 417 -27.39 21.84 5.40
C LEU A 417 -27.58 21.40 6.85
N ALA A 418 -28.72 21.78 7.45
CA ALA A 418 -29.05 21.39 8.82
C ALA A 418 -29.13 19.87 8.98
N GLN A 419 -29.77 19.19 8.02
CA GLN A 419 -29.85 17.72 7.99
C GLN A 419 -28.45 17.09 7.88
N VAL A 420 -27.58 17.61 7.01
CA VAL A 420 -26.19 17.13 6.92
C VAL A 420 -25.46 17.27 8.25
N ALA A 421 -25.60 18.41 8.92
CA ALA A 421 -24.95 18.62 10.21
C ALA A 421 -25.50 17.66 11.28
N ASP A 422 -26.82 17.49 11.36
CA ASP A 422 -27.45 16.56 12.31
C ASP A 422 -26.99 15.12 12.07
N THR A 423 -27.03 14.65 10.82
CA THR A 423 -26.56 13.31 10.44
C THR A 423 -25.07 13.12 10.71
N ALA A 424 -24.25 14.15 10.46
CA ALA A 424 -22.81 14.07 10.72
C ALA A 424 -22.52 13.96 12.22
N MET A 425 -23.25 14.69 13.07
CA MET A 425 -23.09 14.65 14.53
C MET A 425 -23.51 13.31 15.15
N GLU A 426 -24.37 12.54 14.47
CA GLU A 426 -24.76 11.18 14.88
C GLU A 426 -23.76 10.10 14.41
N ASP A 427 -22.78 10.45 13.57
CA ASP A 427 -21.79 9.51 13.06
C ASP A 427 -20.74 9.17 14.13
N GLY A 428 -20.54 7.87 14.38
CA GLY A 428 -19.60 7.38 15.38
C GLY A 428 -18.14 7.82 15.16
N SER A 429 -17.75 8.15 13.92
CA SER A 429 -16.42 8.69 13.62
C SER A 429 -16.13 10.04 14.32
N MET A 430 -17.16 10.83 14.62
CA MET A 430 -17.01 12.12 15.29
C MET A 430 -16.36 12.01 16.67
N LEU A 431 -16.55 10.87 17.35
CA LEU A 431 -16.05 10.63 18.72
C LEU A 431 -14.51 10.68 18.79
N TYR A 432 -13.84 10.21 17.74
CA TYR A 432 -12.39 10.03 17.70
C TYR A 432 -11.64 11.28 17.22
N ASN A 433 -12.34 12.28 16.67
CA ASN A 433 -11.71 13.51 16.21
C ASN A 433 -10.97 14.21 17.36
N PRO A 434 -9.74 14.75 17.15
CA PRO A 434 -8.93 15.32 18.23
C PRO A 434 -9.59 16.50 18.95
N VAL A 435 -10.34 17.31 18.21
CA VAL A 435 -11.19 18.37 18.77
C VAL A 435 -12.62 17.84 18.82
N GLU A 436 -13.33 18.04 19.92
CA GLU A 436 -14.74 17.67 19.99
C GLU A 436 -15.54 18.41 18.91
N PRO A 437 -16.14 17.70 17.94
CA PRO A 437 -16.86 18.35 16.85
C PRO A 437 -18.05 19.15 17.37
N ASP A 438 -18.25 20.33 16.80
CA ASP A 438 -19.41 21.16 17.05
C ASP A 438 -20.29 21.25 15.79
N ARG A 439 -21.60 21.31 16.00
CA ARG A 439 -22.58 21.31 14.91
C ARG A 439 -22.45 22.55 14.02
N ASP A 440 -22.21 23.72 14.61
CA ASP A 440 -22.03 24.95 13.84
C ASP A 440 -20.70 24.92 13.06
N ALA A 441 -19.65 24.31 13.65
CA ALA A 441 -18.40 24.05 12.93
C ALA A 441 -18.61 23.16 11.69
N VAL A 442 -19.39 22.07 11.80
CA VAL A 442 -19.76 21.23 10.65
C VAL A 442 -20.46 22.06 9.56
N MET A 443 -21.47 22.85 9.93
CA MET A 443 -22.19 23.70 8.96
C MET A 443 -21.25 24.69 8.27
N ASN A 444 -20.39 25.37 9.03
CA ASN A 444 -19.43 26.34 8.51
C ASN A 444 -18.43 25.71 7.54
N ILE A 445 -17.95 24.50 7.85
CA ILE A 445 -17.05 23.75 6.96
C ILE A 445 -17.78 23.41 5.65
N VAL A 446 -18.98 22.85 5.71
CA VAL A 446 -19.77 22.48 4.53
C VAL A 446 -20.07 23.72 3.66
N GLU A 447 -20.46 24.83 4.26
CA GLU A 447 -20.67 26.10 3.53
C GLU A 447 -19.39 26.62 2.87
N THR A 448 -18.26 26.57 3.59
CA THR A 448 -16.96 27.01 3.07
C THR A 448 -16.58 26.22 1.83
N VAL A 449 -16.72 24.89 1.90
CA VAL A 449 -16.41 24.00 0.77
C VAL A 449 -17.40 24.17 -0.37
N TYR A 450 -18.70 24.40 -0.10
CA TYR A 450 -19.69 24.68 -1.13
C TYR A 450 -19.41 25.97 -1.91
N ARG A 451 -19.00 27.03 -1.20
CA ARG A 451 -18.76 28.37 -1.77
C ARG A 451 -17.35 28.54 -2.35
N SER A 452 -16.49 27.53 -2.23
CA SER A 452 -15.11 27.55 -2.71
C SER A 452 -15.03 27.85 -4.21
N LYS A 453 -14.09 28.73 -4.59
CA LYS A 453 -13.83 29.16 -5.98
C LYS A 453 -12.46 28.70 -6.49
N GLU A 454 -11.93 27.62 -5.89
CA GLU A 454 -10.67 27.03 -6.32
C GLU A 454 -10.72 26.59 -7.78
N ARG A 455 -9.57 26.65 -8.43
CA ARG A 455 -9.43 26.30 -9.85
C ARG A 455 -8.42 25.18 -10.03
N PRO A 456 -8.61 24.29 -11.02
CA PRO A 456 -7.62 23.28 -11.37
C PRO A 456 -6.22 23.90 -11.52
N LEU A 457 -5.22 23.18 -11.04
CA LEU A 457 -3.82 23.58 -11.09
C LEU A 457 -3.08 22.63 -12.02
N GLU A 458 -2.42 23.18 -13.04
CA GLU A 458 -1.67 22.38 -14.00
C GLU A 458 -0.58 21.54 -13.30
N VAL A 459 -0.43 20.30 -13.75
CA VAL A 459 0.57 19.35 -13.25
C VAL A 459 1.81 19.43 -14.11
N THR A 460 2.94 19.77 -13.48
CA THR A 460 4.24 19.84 -14.17
C THR A 460 4.95 18.48 -14.18
N ALA A 461 6.01 18.36 -14.98
CA ALA A 461 6.86 17.17 -14.98
C ALA A 461 7.63 16.96 -13.65
N GLU A 462 7.73 17.98 -12.79
CA GLU A 462 8.35 17.88 -11.46
C GLU A 462 7.36 17.39 -10.39
N ASP A 463 6.07 17.72 -10.56
CA ASP A 463 4.98 17.21 -9.72
C ASP A 463 4.72 15.73 -9.96
N LEU A 464 4.90 15.30 -11.22
CA LEU A 464 4.99 13.89 -11.56
C LEU A 464 6.35 13.39 -11.13
N ARG A 465 6.39 12.16 -10.63
CA ARG A 465 7.58 11.53 -10.06
C ARG A 465 8.86 11.89 -10.84
N PRO A 466 9.77 12.73 -10.31
CA PRO A 466 11.03 13.01 -11.00
C PRO A 466 11.76 11.68 -11.08
N LYS A 467 12.01 11.21 -12.32
CA LYS A 467 12.64 9.92 -12.67
C LYS A 467 13.20 9.24 -11.43
N ALA A 468 12.39 8.36 -10.83
CA ALA A 468 12.79 7.56 -9.67
C ALA A 468 14.26 7.20 -9.84
N GLN A 469 15.08 7.49 -8.82
CA GLN A 469 16.53 7.23 -8.80
C GLN A 469 16.87 6.16 -9.82
N LYS A 470 17.69 6.48 -10.83
CA LYS A 470 18.35 5.46 -11.65
C LYS A 470 19.09 4.52 -10.70
N LYS A 471 18.41 3.48 -10.25
CA LYS A 471 18.93 2.38 -9.46
C LYS A 471 18.19 1.14 -9.89
N ALA A 472 18.92 0.43 -10.76
CA ALA A 472 18.60 -0.78 -11.49
C ALA A 472 17.25 -0.71 -12.19
N ALA A 473 17.29 -0.66 -13.52
CA ALA A 473 16.28 -1.36 -14.29
C ALA A 473 16.19 -2.77 -13.69
N SER A 474 15.18 -3.04 -12.86
CA SER A 474 14.70 -4.38 -12.67
C SER A 474 14.06 -4.72 -14.01
N GLY A 475 14.89 -5.14 -14.96
CA GLY A 475 14.40 -5.75 -16.18
C GLY A 475 13.46 -6.86 -15.75
N LYS A 476 12.15 -6.61 -15.87
CA LYS A 476 11.17 -7.67 -16.10
C LYS A 476 11.56 -8.25 -17.46
N MET A 477 12.54 -9.15 -17.46
CA MET A 477 12.64 -10.18 -18.47
C MET A 477 12.12 -11.44 -17.79
N VAL A 478 10.98 -11.87 -18.29
CA VAL A 478 10.42 -13.20 -18.11
C VAL A 478 10.80 -13.93 -19.40
N ASN A 479 11.40 -15.11 -19.29
CA ASN A 479 11.92 -15.95 -20.37
C ASN A 479 13.26 -15.46 -20.97
N VAL A 480 14.30 -15.25 -20.15
CA VAL A 480 15.68 -15.08 -20.67
C VAL A 480 16.13 -16.35 -21.37
N PHE A 481 15.85 -17.50 -20.74
CA PHE A 481 16.09 -18.82 -21.33
C PHE A 481 14.82 -19.30 -22.04
N LYS A 482 14.94 -19.58 -23.34
CA LYS A 482 13.80 -20.01 -24.18
C LYS A 482 13.42 -21.47 -23.94
N ASP A 483 14.41 -22.30 -23.65
CA ASP A 483 14.30 -23.74 -23.46
C ASP A 483 15.44 -24.24 -22.56
N SER A 484 15.33 -25.50 -22.13
CA SER A 484 16.30 -26.14 -21.25
C SER A 484 17.70 -26.24 -21.89
N ASP A 485 17.77 -26.36 -23.22
CA ASP A 485 19.04 -26.45 -23.94
C ASP A 485 19.81 -25.14 -23.81
N MET A 486 19.14 -23.99 -23.96
CA MET A 486 19.73 -22.67 -23.72
C MET A 486 20.22 -22.49 -22.28
N VAL A 487 19.52 -23.07 -21.29
CA VAL A 487 19.99 -23.06 -19.89
C VAL A 487 21.29 -23.85 -19.76
N TYR A 488 21.36 -25.04 -20.34
CA TYR A 488 22.58 -25.85 -20.30
C TYR A 488 23.74 -25.16 -21.02
N ASP A 489 23.54 -24.68 -22.24
CA ASP A 489 24.58 -24.04 -23.06
C ASP A 489 25.19 -22.81 -22.39
N ILE A 490 24.40 -22.06 -21.63
CA ILE A 490 24.88 -20.85 -20.95
C ILE A 490 25.44 -21.18 -19.57
N LEU A 491 24.66 -21.86 -18.71
CA LEU A 491 25.03 -22.03 -17.30
C LEU A 491 26.08 -23.13 -17.11
N VAL A 492 26.06 -24.22 -17.89
CA VAL A 492 27.11 -25.25 -17.79
C VAL A 492 28.45 -24.68 -18.24
N ASP A 493 28.48 -24.02 -19.40
CA ASP A 493 29.71 -23.40 -19.92
C ASP A 493 30.25 -22.34 -18.97
N PHE A 494 29.36 -21.52 -18.40
CA PHE A 494 29.75 -20.54 -17.40
C PHE A 494 30.33 -21.21 -16.14
N TYR A 495 29.71 -22.27 -15.62
CA TYR A 495 30.24 -22.99 -14.45
C TYR A 495 31.55 -23.69 -14.74
N GLN A 496 31.75 -24.22 -15.95
CA GLN A 496 33.03 -24.76 -16.38
C GLN A 496 34.10 -23.67 -16.45
N MET A 497 33.75 -22.47 -16.90
CA MET A 497 34.65 -21.31 -16.86
C MET A 497 35.01 -20.94 -15.42
N LEU A 498 34.02 -20.86 -14.51
CA LEU A 498 34.27 -20.56 -13.09
C LEU A 498 35.15 -21.61 -12.41
N ALA A 499 34.97 -22.90 -12.74
CA ALA A 499 35.79 -23.98 -12.20
C ALA A 499 37.27 -23.88 -12.64
N LYS A 500 37.54 -23.26 -13.80
CA LYS A 500 38.89 -23.04 -14.34
C LYS A 500 39.46 -21.67 -13.99
N ASP A 501 38.63 -20.74 -13.53
CA ASP A 501 39.05 -19.38 -13.18
C ASP A 501 40.07 -19.40 -12.02
N PRO A 502 41.24 -18.76 -12.13
CA PRO A 502 42.28 -18.79 -11.09
C PRO A 502 41.85 -18.21 -9.74
N SER A 503 40.87 -17.30 -9.72
CA SER A 503 40.38 -16.64 -8.50
C SER A 503 39.26 -17.44 -7.82
N ILE A 504 38.48 -18.21 -8.58
CA ILE A 504 37.31 -18.93 -8.08
C ILE A 504 37.56 -20.44 -7.98
N GLY A 505 38.11 -21.07 -9.02
CA GLY A 505 38.24 -22.53 -9.15
C GLY A 505 38.92 -23.21 -7.95
N PRO A 506 40.13 -22.80 -7.53
CA PRO A 506 40.81 -23.39 -6.38
C PRO A 506 40.02 -23.24 -5.07
N SER A 507 39.34 -22.10 -4.89
CA SER A 507 38.53 -21.82 -3.71
C SER A 507 37.25 -22.68 -3.71
N LEU A 508 36.64 -22.87 -4.88
CA LEU A 508 35.47 -23.71 -5.09
C LEU A 508 35.81 -25.19 -4.82
N GLN A 509 36.93 -25.67 -5.35
CA GLN A 509 37.42 -27.04 -5.12
C GLN A 509 37.66 -27.35 -3.64
N LYS A 510 38.22 -26.39 -2.88
CA LYS A 510 38.46 -26.55 -1.43
C LYS A 510 37.19 -26.73 -0.60
N THR A 511 36.02 -26.43 -1.16
CA THR A 511 34.76 -26.49 -0.40
C THR A 511 34.28 -27.91 -0.16
N ASN A 512 34.73 -28.87 -1.00
CA ASN A 512 34.37 -30.29 -0.90
C ASN A 512 32.84 -30.45 -0.78
N LEU A 513 32.12 -29.84 -1.72
CA LEU A 513 30.68 -29.75 -1.79
C LEU A 513 30.14 -30.34 -3.09
N CYS A 514 29.05 -31.09 -2.98
CA CYS A 514 28.21 -31.46 -4.11
C CYS A 514 26.89 -30.68 -4.02
N ILE A 515 26.66 -29.78 -4.99
CA ILE A 515 25.49 -28.90 -5.03
C ILE A 515 24.70 -29.18 -6.30
N GLN A 516 23.42 -29.47 -6.13
CA GLN A 516 22.49 -29.61 -7.25
C GLN A 516 21.61 -28.37 -7.38
N PHE A 517 21.62 -27.76 -8.55
CA PHE A 517 20.68 -26.72 -8.94
C PHE A 517 19.54 -27.33 -9.76
N ARG A 518 18.31 -27.05 -9.35
CA ARG A 518 17.08 -27.40 -10.05
C ARG A 518 16.40 -26.11 -10.51
N TYR A 519 16.44 -25.88 -11.81
CA TYR A 519 15.82 -24.71 -12.43
C TYR A 519 14.40 -25.02 -12.86
N ALA A 520 13.51 -24.03 -12.75
CA ALA A 520 12.18 -24.01 -13.34
C ALA A 520 12.08 -22.89 -14.38
N ASN A 521 11.20 -23.05 -15.37
CA ASN A 521 10.93 -22.08 -16.44
C ASN A 521 12.17 -21.56 -17.18
N PRO A 522 12.86 -22.40 -17.98
CA PRO A 522 12.56 -23.80 -18.30
C PRO A 522 13.23 -24.78 -17.32
N GLU A 523 12.78 -26.04 -17.31
CA GLU A 523 13.28 -27.05 -16.37
C GLU A 523 14.69 -27.52 -16.74
N ALA A 524 15.63 -27.41 -15.81
CA ALA A 524 16.99 -27.93 -16.00
C ALA A 524 17.60 -28.37 -14.66
N ILE A 525 18.47 -29.38 -14.70
CA ILE A 525 19.18 -29.87 -13.52
C ILE A 525 20.68 -29.80 -13.79
N ILE A 526 21.41 -29.03 -12.99
CA ILE A 526 22.87 -28.90 -13.09
C ILE A 526 23.47 -29.22 -11.73
N THR A 527 24.37 -30.20 -11.67
CA THR A 527 25.11 -30.54 -10.45
C THR A 527 26.55 -30.08 -10.56
N ILE A 528 27.02 -29.35 -9.55
CA ILE A 528 28.42 -28.98 -9.35
C ILE A 528 28.96 -29.88 -8.25
N ASP A 529 29.86 -30.80 -8.61
CA ASP A 529 30.50 -31.72 -7.67
C ASP A 529 31.98 -31.39 -7.53
N THR A 530 32.36 -30.94 -6.34
CA THR A 530 33.75 -30.62 -5.98
C THR A 530 34.34 -31.63 -5.01
N THR A 531 33.69 -32.79 -4.83
CA THR A 531 34.11 -33.78 -3.83
C THR A 531 35.24 -34.70 -4.29
N GLY A 532 35.45 -34.81 -5.61
CA GLY A 532 36.59 -35.52 -6.19
C GLY A 532 37.81 -34.61 -6.43
N ASP A 533 38.88 -35.14 -7.04
CA ASP A 533 40.13 -34.41 -7.31
C ASP A 533 39.96 -33.22 -8.26
N THR A 534 38.89 -33.22 -9.07
CA THR A 534 38.56 -32.14 -10.01
C THR A 534 37.08 -31.79 -9.91
N THR A 535 36.75 -30.52 -10.13
CA THR A 535 35.37 -30.03 -10.13
C THR A 535 34.64 -30.56 -11.37
N GLN A 536 33.55 -31.27 -11.16
CA GLN A 536 32.70 -31.78 -12.22
C GLN A 536 31.41 -30.95 -12.33
N ILE A 537 31.06 -30.57 -13.56
CA ILE A 537 29.78 -29.92 -13.87
C ILE A 537 28.95 -30.91 -14.67
N LEU A 538 27.89 -31.45 -14.07
CA LEU A 538 27.06 -32.50 -14.62
C LEU A 538 25.70 -31.94 -15.03
N LYS A 539 25.23 -32.33 -16.23
CA LYS A 539 23.92 -31.96 -16.76
C LYS A 539 22.92 -33.10 -16.59
N GLY A 540 21.68 -32.76 -16.27
CA GLY A 540 20.56 -33.71 -16.16
C GLY A 540 20.49 -34.42 -14.81
N GLN A 541 19.87 -35.60 -14.80
CA GLN A 541 19.69 -36.37 -13.57
C GLN A 541 21.04 -36.78 -13.00
N PHE A 542 21.18 -36.61 -11.68
CA PHE A 542 22.38 -36.97 -10.93
C PHE A 542 22.05 -38.15 -10.02
N ASN A 543 22.81 -39.24 -10.16
CA ASN A 543 22.59 -40.49 -9.43
C ASN A 543 23.28 -40.52 -8.05
N GLY A 544 23.96 -39.44 -7.64
CA GLY A 544 24.54 -39.28 -6.31
C GLY A 544 23.62 -38.55 -5.34
N ASP A 545 24.06 -38.38 -4.08
CA ASP A 545 23.35 -37.63 -3.05
C ASP A 545 23.96 -36.22 -2.89
N PRO A 546 23.32 -35.16 -3.42
CA PRO A 546 23.84 -33.81 -3.29
C PRO A 546 23.70 -33.33 -1.85
N GLU A 547 24.78 -32.79 -1.28
CA GLU A 547 24.77 -32.23 0.08
C GLU A 547 23.78 -31.06 0.20
N VAL A 548 23.59 -30.31 -0.89
CA VAL A 548 22.57 -29.27 -1.00
C VAL A 548 21.88 -29.31 -2.36
N THR A 549 20.55 -29.25 -2.34
CA THR A 549 19.74 -29.00 -3.53
C THR A 549 19.12 -27.61 -3.47
N MET A 550 19.35 -26.78 -4.48
CA MET A 550 18.76 -25.45 -4.62
C MET A 550 17.77 -25.44 -5.78
N SER A 551 16.50 -25.15 -5.50
CA SER A 551 15.45 -25.02 -6.51
C SER A 551 15.08 -23.55 -6.71
N MET A 552 15.10 -23.07 -7.95
CA MET A 552 14.84 -21.67 -8.30
C MET A 552 14.37 -21.52 -9.75
N ASP A 553 13.90 -20.34 -10.12
CA ASP A 553 13.63 -20.01 -11.53
C ASP A 553 14.95 -19.81 -12.30
N ALA A 554 15.02 -20.22 -13.58
CA ALA A 554 16.22 -20.05 -14.39
C ALA A 554 16.60 -18.57 -14.55
N ASP A 555 15.61 -17.69 -14.76
CA ASP A 555 15.84 -16.25 -14.89
C ASP A 555 16.28 -15.63 -13.55
N PHE A 556 15.91 -16.24 -12.42
CA PHE A 556 16.47 -15.84 -11.12
C PHE A 556 17.97 -16.11 -11.08
N ALA A 557 18.44 -17.27 -11.55
CA ALA A 557 19.87 -17.59 -11.61
C ALA A 557 20.62 -16.59 -12.50
N HIS A 558 20.03 -16.21 -13.63
CA HIS A 558 20.59 -15.18 -14.51
C HIS A 558 20.74 -13.82 -13.80
N LYS A 559 19.74 -13.39 -13.03
CA LYS A 559 19.81 -12.16 -12.21
C LYS A 559 20.85 -12.25 -11.09
N PHE A 560 20.97 -13.43 -10.47
CA PHE A 560 21.97 -13.69 -9.44
C PHE A 560 23.39 -13.53 -9.99
N TRP A 561 23.68 -14.11 -11.14
CA TRP A 561 25.01 -14.01 -11.76
C TRP A 561 25.35 -12.61 -12.30
N HIS A 562 24.36 -11.73 -12.45
CA HIS A 562 24.59 -10.30 -12.70
C HIS A 562 24.79 -9.47 -11.41
N GLY A 563 24.82 -10.10 -10.24
CA GLY A 563 24.85 -9.41 -8.95
C GLY A 563 23.59 -8.60 -8.65
N LYS A 564 22.49 -8.83 -9.39
CA LYS A 564 21.21 -8.10 -9.25
C LYS A 564 20.21 -8.84 -8.34
N ALA A 565 20.57 -10.01 -7.82
CA ALA A 565 19.76 -10.76 -6.86
C ALA A 565 20.60 -11.20 -5.65
N ASN A 566 20.00 -11.11 -4.46
CA ASN A 566 20.63 -11.56 -3.21
C ASN A 566 20.04 -12.92 -2.81
N LEU A 567 20.91 -13.94 -2.71
CA LEU A 567 20.49 -15.31 -2.40
C LEU A 567 19.83 -15.44 -1.02
N VAL A 568 20.32 -14.71 -0.01
CA VAL A 568 19.74 -14.74 1.35
C VAL A 568 18.33 -14.16 1.33
N THR A 569 18.14 -13.01 0.69
CA THR A 569 16.81 -12.40 0.51
C THR A 569 15.87 -13.30 -0.31
N ALA A 570 16.40 -14.01 -1.30
CA ALA A 570 15.60 -14.91 -2.12
C ALA A 570 15.15 -16.17 -1.36
N LEU A 571 15.98 -16.69 -0.45
CA LEU A 571 15.61 -17.75 0.48
C LEU A 571 14.51 -17.31 1.45
N THR A 572 14.62 -16.10 2.03
CA THR A 572 13.58 -15.58 2.95
C THR A 572 12.25 -15.30 2.23
N ARG A 573 12.31 -14.87 0.97
CA ARG A 573 11.13 -14.67 0.10
C ARG A 573 10.63 -15.95 -0.59
N ARG A 574 11.24 -17.11 -0.33
CA ARG A 574 10.94 -18.41 -0.95
C ARG A 574 11.03 -18.42 -2.48
N GLN A 575 11.72 -17.46 -3.07
CA GLN A 575 12.06 -17.43 -4.50
C GLN A 575 13.12 -18.48 -4.85
N VAL A 576 13.93 -18.85 -3.85
CA VAL A 576 14.82 -20.00 -3.88
C VAL A 576 14.42 -20.93 -2.74
N LYS A 577 14.30 -22.22 -3.02
CA LYS A 577 14.09 -23.28 -2.01
C LYS A 577 15.40 -24.06 -1.89
N ALA A 578 15.95 -24.17 -0.69
CA ALA A 578 17.15 -24.96 -0.45
C ALA A 578 16.84 -26.14 0.49
N LYS A 579 17.37 -27.32 0.16
CA LYS A 579 17.28 -28.55 0.95
C LYS A 579 18.69 -29.07 1.21
N GLY A 580 18.97 -29.53 2.43
CA GLY A 580 20.30 -30.00 2.84
C GLY A 580 21.05 -29.00 3.72
N ASN A 581 22.37 -29.01 3.69
CA ASN A 581 23.25 -28.15 4.52
C ASN A 581 23.37 -26.70 4.01
N VAL A 582 22.26 -25.94 4.06
CA VAL A 582 22.17 -24.56 3.55
C VAL A 582 23.25 -23.61 4.12
N PRO A 583 23.60 -23.64 5.42
CA PRO A 583 24.66 -22.76 5.95
C PRO A 583 26.01 -22.92 5.26
N LYS A 584 26.35 -24.14 4.81
CA LYS A 584 27.60 -24.42 4.09
C LYS A 584 27.59 -23.80 2.69
N THR A 585 26.45 -23.79 2.01
CA THR A 585 26.29 -23.09 0.72
C THR A 585 26.39 -21.58 0.85
N LEU A 586 25.89 -20.99 1.93
CA LEU A 586 25.99 -19.54 2.15
C LEU A 586 27.45 -19.07 2.31
N LYS A 587 28.34 -19.94 2.79
CA LYS A 587 29.79 -19.66 2.85
C LYS A 587 30.45 -19.56 1.48
N LEU A 588 29.78 -19.98 0.41
CA LEU A 588 30.26 -19.84 -0.97
C LEU A 588 30.04 -18.45 -1.57
N LEU A 589 29.10 -17.68 -1.03
CA LEU A 589 28.75 -16.37 -1.59
C LEU A 589 29.96 -15.43 -1.73
N PRO A 590 30.87 -15.33 -0.74
CA PRO A 590 32.09 -14.53 -0.90
C PRO A 590 33.02 -15.05 -2.01
N ILE A 591 33.10 -16.38 -2.19
CA ILE A 591 33.93 -17.02 -3.22
C ILE A 591 33.37 -16.73 -4.62
N LEU A 592 32.04 -16.71 -4.76
CA LEU A 592 31.35 -16.48 -6.03
C LEU A 592 31.22 -15.00 -6.39
N LYS A 593 31.55 -14.07 -5.48
CA LYS A 593 31.41 -12.63 -5.74
C LYS A 593 32.14 -12.14 -7.01
N PRO A 594 33.36 -12.61 -7.35
CA PRO A 594 34.01 -12.21 -8.60
C PRO A 594 33.26 -12.68 -9.86
N ALA A 595 32.44 -13.73 -9.76
CA ALA A 595 31.64 -14.24 -10.87
C ALA A 595 30.63 -13.20 -11.39
N TYR A 596 30.24 -12.22 -10.57
CA TYR A 596 29.29 -11.18 -10.95
C TYR A 596 29.81 -10.25 -12.04
N ASP A 597 31.13 -10.03 -12.09
CA ASP A 597 31.77 -9.27 -13.15
C ASP A 597 32.15 -10.16 -14.34
N LEU A 598 32.41 -11.45 -14.10
CA LEU A 598 32.75 -12.42 -15.14
C LEU A 598 31.56 -12.81 -16.01
N TYR A 599 30.34 -12.92 -15.44
CA TYR A 599 29.18 -13.38 -16.19
C TYR A 599 28.77 -12.46 -17.35
N PRO A 600 28.69 -11.13 -17.19
CA PRO A 600 28.46 -10.23 -18.32
C PRO A 600 29.55 -10.31 -19.39
N ASN A 601 30.82 -10.49 -19.00
CA ASN A 601 31.92 -10.62 -19.94
C ASN A 601 31.82 -11.92 -20.75
N PHE A 602 31.53 -13.03 -20.07
CA PHE A 602 31.25 -14.33 -20.68
C PHE A 602 30.12 -14.26 -21.72
N LEU A 603 29.02 -13.55 -21.40
CA LEU A 603 27.93 -13.36 -22.35
C LEU A 603 28.36 -12.55 -23.58
N ARG A 604 29.23 -11.54 -23.44
CA ARG A 604 29.78 -10.81 -24.61
C ARG A 604 30.63 -11.71 -25.48
N GLU A 605 31.51 -12.51 -24.89
CA GLU A 605 32.38 -13.43 -25.61
C GLU A 605 31.60 -14.52 -26.37
N LYS A 606 30.46 -14.94 -25.83
CA LYS A 606 29.50 -15.85 -26.49
C LYS A 606 28.62 -15.18 -27.56
N GLY A 607 28.74 -13.86 -27.77
CA GLY A 607 27.88 -13.11 -28.70
C GLY A 607 26.44 -12.92 -28.20
N LEU A 608 26.20 -13.09 -26.90
CA LEU A 608 24.90 -13.01 -26.23
C LEU A 608 24.69 -11.67 -25.51
N GLU A 609 25.16 -10.58 -26.10
CA GLU A 609 25.14 -9.25 -25.50
C GLU A 609 23.71 -8.77 -25.16
N ALA A 610 22.72 -9.22 -25.93
CA ALA A 610 21.31 -8.93 -25.72
C ALA A 610 20.76 -9.46 -24.38
N LEU A 611 21.43 -10.44 -23.77
CA LEU A 611 21.03 -11.02 -22.48
C LEU A 611 21.62 -10.26 -21.29
N ILE A 612 22.55 -9.31 -21.49
CA ILE A 612 23.22 -8.64 -20.39
C ILE A 612 22.26 -7.65 -19.70
N LEU A 613 22.05 -7.82 -18.40
CA LEU A 613 21.21 -6.94 -17.59
C LEU A 613 21.86 -5.58 -17.39
N LYS A 614 21.16 -4.50 -17.78
CA LYS A 614 21.61 -3.10 -17.60
C LYS A 614 21.55 -2.64 -16.14
#